data_AF-A0AA43FLK1-F1
#
_entry.id   AF-A0AA43FLK1-F1
#
_cell.length_a   1.000
_cell.length_b   1.000
_cell.length_c   1.000
_cell.angle_alpha   90.00
_cell.angle_beta   90.00
_cell.angle_gamma   90.00
#
_symmetry.space_group_name_H-M   'P 1'
#
loop_
_entity.id
_entity.type
_entity.pdbx_description
1 polymer ?
#
loop_
_entity_poly.entity_id
_entity_poly.type
_entity_poly.pdbx_seq_one_letter_code
_entity_poly.pdbx_strand_id
1 'polypeptide(L)'
;MNKHVKGALAFLLLGMAAMIGFYYLSPMLLEQKQVQTSDAAHEKGSITIGMDNFVGYFPICSPDMKKRMLASGYLLRCVDDKANYNQRMAALKSGELNFAVGTVDSLIFTGPRHGFPGTIIAVLDESKGVDAIVARDDEVGNLDDLKTKTDLKIAVTPDSPSSHFLKAVGVHFGIPTLLDRQGDWRVDADGSADALRKLLDGSVSAAVLWEPDVSRAVAQKGIKKILGTDQTSKLIVDILMVNRRFSESNPEVVEIFLSNYFRSLKLYKQNEAALIQQMSEYARIDEAQAKSILKGLRWINLHDNATQWFGVSSAGSAGAYGLFDTIEATTHILVDYGDFKSSPLPDADPRRITLSTPLIKLFNQGMAGSIDLAKSAVVEAPSDDFAPLSEAQWAALRDVGTLKVRPILFIRGSARLSLEGKEQLDKAVEALKSYPSFRIRVEGHTNPRGDAAANKELSQKRAEAVSQYLNVTYRIDPNRIQAVGLGPERPLPRASGEAQRAYFERLSRVELHLMAEVF
;
A
#
# COMPACT_ATOMS: atom_id res chain seq x y z
N MET A 1 -13.53 -12.19 73.58
CA MET A 1 -13.78 -13.39 72.76
C MET A 1 -12.97 -14.57 73.30
N ASN A 2 -13.63 -15.63 73.75
CA ASN A 2 -13.00 -16.80 74.38
C ASN A 2 -11.99 -17.48 73.43
N LYS A 3 -10.90 -18.08 73.92
CA LYS A 3 -9.84 -18.72 73.09
C LYS A 3 -10.43 -19.76 72.13
N HIS A 4 -11.46 -20.48 72.57
CA HIS A 4 -12.20 -21.45 71.75
C HIS A 4 -12.95 -20.80 70.57
N VAL A 5 -13.50 -19.59 70.75
CA VAL A 5 -14.20 -18.86 69.67
C VAL A 5 -13.21 -18.33 68.65
N LYS A 6 -12.03 -17.82 69.09
CA LYS A 6 -10.94 -17.42 68.18
C LYS A 6 -10.41 -18.61 67.38
N GLY A 7 -10.23 -19.76 68.03
CA GLY A 7 -9.81 -21.00 67.36
C GLY A 7 -10.83 -21.49 66.33
N ALA A 8 -12.12 -21.46 66.67
CA ALA A 8 -13.20 -21.83 65.76
C ALA A 8 -13.29 -20.90 64.54
N LEU A 9 -13.18 -19.57 64.74
CA LEU A 9 -13.16 -18.58 63.65
C LEU A 9 -11.94 -18.74 62.75
N ALA A 10 -10.76 -19.01 63.31
CA ALA A 10 -9.56 -19.28 62.52
C ALA A 10 -9.71 -20.56 61.67
N PHE A 11 -10.31 -21.61 62.23
CA PHE A 11 -10.62 -22.84 61.49
C PHE A 11 -11.62 -22.61 60.35
N LEU A 12 -12.66 -21.79 60.60
CA LEU A 12 -13.65 -21.42 59.59
C LEU A 12 -13.04 -20.58 58.46
N LEU A 13 -12.15 -19.63 58.80
CA LEU A 13 -11.43 -18.83 57.82
C LEU A 13 -10.45 -19.67 56.99
N LEU A 14 -9.73 -20.61 57.62
CA LEU A 14 -8.87 -21.56 56.90
C LEU A 14 -9.68 -22.48 55.98
N GLY A 15 -10.85 -22.96 56.43
CA GLY A 15 -11.77 -23.76 55.62
C GLY A 15 -12.33 -22.98 54.43
N MET A 16 -12.73 -21.73 54.62
CA MET A 16 -13.14 -20.84 53.53
C MET A 16 -12.00 -20.56 52.55
N ALA A 17 -10.79 -20.25 53.05
CA ALA A 17 -9.63 -20.01 52.20
C ALA A 17 -9.26 -21.27 51.39
N ALA A 18 -9.36 -22.46 51.98
CA ALA A 18 -9.15 -23.73 51.29
C ALA A 18 -10.23 -24.01 50.23
N MET A 19 -11.51 -23.73 50.53
CA MET A 19 -12.60 -23.86 49.54
C MET A 19 -12.44 -22.87 48.38
N ILE A 20 -12.12 -21.62 48.67
CA ILE A 20 -11.87 -20.58 47.65
C ILE A 20 -10.64 -20.99 46.82
N GLY A 21 -9.56 -21.42 47.47
CA GLY A 21 -8.38 -21.95 46.79
C GLY A 21 -8.73 -23.11 45.87
N PHE A 22 -9.45 -24.12 46.36
CA PHE A 22 -9.90 -25.25 45.55
C PHE A 22 -10.82 -24.82 44.39
N TYR A 23 -11.72 -23.86 44.60
CA TYR A 23 -12.60 -23.33 43.56
C TYR A 23 -11.83 -22.68 42.41
N TYR A 24 -10.74 -21.95 42.70
CA TYR A 24 -9.89 -21.33 41.67
C TYR A 24 -8.82 -22.26 41.09
N LEU A 25 -8.27 -23.20 41.88
CA LEU A 25 -7.22 -24.13 41.44
C LEU A 25 -7.76 -25.36 40.71
N SER A 26 -8.96 -25.85 41.06
CA SER A 26 -9.52 -27.06 40.44
C SER A 26 -9.75 -26.94 38.93
N PRO A 27 -10.21 -25.80 38.36
CA PRO A 27 -10.33 -25.65 36.92
C PRO A 27 -8.97 -25.71 36.22
N MET A 28 -7.93 -25.07 36.78
CA MET A 28 -6.56 -25.14 36.21
C MET A 28 -6.01 -26.56 36.23
N LEU A 29 -6.22 -27.30 37.31
CA LEU A 29 -5.78 -28.70 37.42
C LEU A 29 -6.53 -29.62 36.44
N LEU A 30 -7.84 -29.39 36.27
CA LEU A 30 -8.66 -30.09 35.28
C LEU A 30 -8.20 -29.80 33.85
N GLU A 31 -7.93 -28.53 33.53
CA GLU A 31 -7.41 -28.10 32.23
C GLU A 31 -6.05 -28.72 31.94
N GLN A 32 -5.11 -28.64 32.88
CA GLN A 32 -3.79 -29.29 32.74
C GLN A 32 -3.92 -30.79 32.52
N LYS A 33 -4.78 -31.46 33.30
CA LYS A 33 -5.01 -32.90 33.15
C LYS A 33 -5.62 -33.21 31.79
N GLN A 34 -6.60 -32.42 31.33
CA GLN A 34 -7.23 -32.58 30.02
C GLN A 34 -6.22 -32.43 28.88
N VAL A 35 -5.36 -31.42 28.94
CA VAL A 35 -4.27 -31.21 27.97
C VAL A 35 -3.31 -32.41 27.99
N GLN A 36 -2.82 -32.81 29.17
CA GLN A 36 -1.88 -33.93 29.31
C GLN A 36 -2.46 -35.28 28.87
N THR A 37 -3.78 -35.49 28.98
CA THR A 37 -4.44 -36.74 28.60
C THR A 37 -5.02 -36.72 27.18
N SER A 38 -4.72 -35.70 26.38
CA SER A 38 -5.21 -35.58 25.00
C SER A 38 -4.05 -35.35 24.02
N ASP A 39 -4.35 -35.37 22.73
CA ASP A 39 -3.37 -35.02 21.68
C ASP A 39 -2.84 -33.57 21.82
N ALA A 40 -3.49 -32.73 22.64
CA ALA A 40 -3.00 -31.40 23.01
C ALA A 40 -1.74 -31.44 23.90
N ALA A 41 -1.35 -32.60 24.44
CA ALA A 41 -0.09 -32.75 25.18
C ALA A 41 1.15 -32.43 24.33
N HIS A 42 1.02 -32.47 23.00
CA HIS A 42 2.08 -32.12 22.04
C HIS A 42 1.99 -30.67 21.54
N GLU A 43 1.06 -29.87 22.07
CA GLU A 43 0.96 -28.45 21.75
C GLU A 43 2.17 -27.70 22.33
N LYS A 44 2.90 -27.01 21.44
CA LYS A 44 4.08 -26.19 21.76
C LYS A 44 3.69 -24.76 22.17
N GLY A 45 2.48 -24.33 21.84
CA GLY A 45 1.90 -23.06 22.25
C GLY A 45 1.04 -22.41 21.17
N SER A 46 0.63 -21.16 21.40
CA SER A 46 -0.14 -20.36 20.46
C SER A 46 0.70 -19.30 19.74
N ILE A 47 0.42 -19.11 18.47
CA ILE A 47 0.96 -18.02 17.65
C ILE A 47 -0.17 -17.04 17.35
N THR A 48 -0.01 -15.79 17.77
CA THR A 48 -0.99 -14.72 17.54
C THR A 48 -0.49 -13.76 16.47
N ILE A 49 -1.35 -13.47 15.50
CA ILE A 49 -1.10 -12.51 14.42
C ILE A 49 -2.18 -11.44 14.37
N GLY A 50 -1.76 -10.17 14.34
CA GLY A 50 -2.65 -9.02 14.16
C GLY A 50 -2.81 -8.65 12.69
N MET A 51 -4.04 -8.38 12.27
CA MET A 51 -4.43 -8.07 10.89
C MET A 51 -5.72 -7.25 10.83
N ASP A 52 -6.21 -7.01 9.62
CA ASP A 52 -7.47 -6.34 9.31
C ASP A 52 -8.26 -7.14 8.26
N ASN A 53 -9.36 -6.56 7.77
CA ASN A 53 -10.30 -7.23 6.87
C ASN A 53 -9.82 -7.30 5.41
N PHE A 54 -8.59 -6.89 5.09
CA PHE A 54 -8.06 -7.01 3.73
C PHE A 54 -7.94 -8.47 3.31
N VAL A 55 -8.60 -8.79 2.20
CA VAL A 55 -8.75 -10.16 1.70
C VAL A 55 -7.43 -10.76 1.19
N GLY A 56 -6.44 -9.95 0.84
CA GLY A 56 -5.09 -10.42 0.47
C GLY A 56 -4.40 -11.22 1.59
N TYR A 57 -4.80 -11.03 2.85
CA TYR A 57 -4.28 -11.78 3.98
C TYR A 57 -4.91 -13.17 4.16
N PHE A 58 -5.90 -13.54 3.34
CA PHE A 58 -6.60 -14.83 3.44
C PHE A 58 -5.67 -16.04 3.58
N PRO A 59 -4.57 -16.21 2.80
CA PRO A 59 -3.71 -17.39 2.92
C PRO A 59 -3.06 -17.56 4.30
N ILE A 60 -2.90 -16.49 5.08
CA ILE A 60 -2.31 -16.52 6.43
C ILE A 60 -3.30 -17.12 7.44
N CYS A 61 -4.59 -16.84 7.29
CA CYS A 61 -5.62 -17.24 8.26
C CYS A 61 -6.58 -18.30 7.72
N SER A 62 -6.19 -18.90 6.60
CA SER A 62 -6.96 -19.92 5.91
C SER A 62 -7.07 -21.22 6.71
N PRO A 63 -8.05 -22.08 6.38
CA PRO A 63 -8.14 -23.43 6.97
C PRO A 63 -6.86 -24.27 6.79
N ASP A 64 -6.21 -24.20 5.62
CA ASP A 64 -4.98 -24.92 5.34
C ASP A 64 -3.81 -24.43 6.22
N MET A 65 -3.63 -23.12 6.35
CA MET A 65 -2.57 -22.54 7.18
C MET A 65 -2.76 -22.90 8.66
N LYS A 66 -4.00 -22.80 9.18
CA LYS A 66 -4.33 -23.24 10.54
C LYS A 66 -4.02 -24.72 10.76
N LYS A 67 -4.38 -25.59 9.80
CA LYS A 67 -4.08 -27.03 9.87
C LYS A 67 -2.57 -27.30 9.87
N ARG A 68 -1.79 -26.59 9.05
CA ARG A 68 -0.33 -26.74 8.99
C ARG A 68 0.37 -26.29 10.26
N MET A 69 -0.07 -25.16 10.84
CA MET A 69 0.43 -24.68 12.12
C MET A 69 0.09 -25.67 13.25
N LEU A 70 -1.15 -26.17 13.28
CA LEU A 70 -1.56 -27.20 14.25
C LEU A 70 -0.69 -28.46 14.13
N ALA A 71 -0.44 -28.93 12.90
CA ALA A 71 0.45 -30.07 12.65
C ALA A 71 1.91 -29.81 13.05
N SER A 72 2.32 -28.54 13.13
CA SER A 72 3.65 -28.13 13.61
C SER A 72 3.70 -27.99 15.14
N GLY A 73 2.56 -28.19 15.81
CA GLY A 73 2.38 -28.09 17.26
C GLY A 73 1.89 -26.71 17.73
N TYR A 74 1.43 -25.83 16.84
CA TYR A 74 1.09 -24.44 17.18
C TYR A 74 -0.35 -24.08 16.84
N LEU A 75 -1.09 -23.51 17.80
CA LEU A 75 -2.40 -22.92 17.53
C LEU A 75 -2.25 -21.52 16.93
N LEU A 76 -2.67 -21.34 15.68
CA LEU A 76 -2.68 -20.03 15.02
C LEU A 76 -3.95 -19.23 15.34
N ARG A 77 -3.79 -18.07 15.98
CA ARG A 77 -4.85 -17.12 16.32
C ARG A 77 -4.70 -15.86 15.47
N CYS A 78 -5.72 -15.56 14.67
CA CYS A 78 -5.78 -14.35 13.86
C CYS A 78 -6.69 -13.33 14.53
N VAL A 79 -6.18 -12.11 14.75
CA VAL A 79 -6.88 -11.02 15.42
C VAL A 79 -7.11 -9.92 14.41
N ASP A 80 -8.37 -9.64 14.09
CA ASP A 80 -8.77 -8.46 13.32
C ASP A 80 -8.89 -7.27 14.29
N ASP A 81 -7.97 -6.30 14.15
CA ASP A 81 -7.94 -5.08 14.96
C ASP A 81 -8.54 -3.86 14.23
N LYS A 82 -9.26 -4.10 13.12
CA LYS A 82 -9.91 -3.09 12.30
C LYS A 82 -8.96 -2.04 11.71
N ALA A 83 -7.80 -2.48 11.26
CA ALA A 83 -6.78 -1.62 10.67
C ALA A 83 -6.25 -0.56 11.64
N ASN A 84 -6.21 -0.87 12.95
CA ASN A 84 -5.61 0.01 13.96
C ASN A 84 -4.10 -0.25 14.06
N TYR A 85 -3.35 0.23 13.05
CA TYR A 85 -1.91 -0.01 12.95
C TYR A 85 -1.11 0.50 14.17
N ASN A 86 -1.52 1.61 14.77
CA ASN A 86 -0.84 2.14 15.96
C ASN A 86 -1.01 1.21 17.18
N GLN A 87 -2.22 0.68 17.41
CA GLN A 87 -2.45 -0.33 18.44
C GLN A 87 -1.74 -1.66 18.10
N ARG A 88 -1.75 -2.06 16.82
CA ARG A 88 -1.04 -3.25 16.33
C ARG A 88 0.46 -3.19 16.65
N MET A 89 1.10 -2.03 16.44
CA MET A 89 2.51 -1.82 16.82
C MET A 89 2.72 -1.89 18.34
N ALA A 90 1.79 -1.36 19.14
CA ALA A 90 1.87 -1.46 20.60
C ALA A 90 1.73 -2.93 21.08
N ALA A 91 0.82 -3.69 20.50
CA ALA A 91 0.59 -5.10 20.79
C ALA A 91 1.75 -6.00 20.33
N LEU A 92 2.38 -5.67 19.20
CA LEU A 92 3.68 -6.24 18.83
C LEU A 92 4.70 -5.92 19.91
N LYS A 93 4.89 -4.66 20.30
CA LYS A 93 5.91 -4.26 21.29
C LYS A 93 5.76 -4.99 22.63
N SER A 94 4.53 -5.11 23.14
CA SER A 94 4.23 -5.79 24.40
C SER A 94 4.50 -7.30 24.33
N GLY A 95 4.42 -7.90 23.14
CA GLY A 95 4.51 -9.35 22.92
C GLY A 95 3.16 -10.05 22.93
N GLU A 96 2.05 -9.29 22.96
CA GLU A 96 0.69 -9.82 22.75
C GLU A 96 0.54 -10.41 21.35
N LEU A 97 1.18 -9.78 20.36
CA LEU A 97 1.29 -10.31 19.00
C LEU A 97 2.70 -10.87 18.75
N ASN A 98 2.77 -12.08 18.19
CA ASN A 98 4.02 -12.66 17.70
C ASN A 98 4.33 -12.14 16.30
N PHE A 99 3.30 -12.04 15.46
CA PHE A 99 3.37 -11.56 14.09
C PHE A 99 2.33 -10.46 13.86
N ALA A 100 2.52 -9.67 12.82
CA ALA A 100 1.51 -8.76 12.32
C ALA A 100 1.64 -8.61 10.82
N VAL A 101 0.52 -8.37 10.16
CA VAL A 101 0.51 -7.86 8.79
C VAL A 101 0.32 -6.35 8.81
N GLY A 102 0.70 -5.72 7.71
CA GLY A 102 0.43 -4.32 7.43
C GLY A 102 1.15 -3.95 6.15
N THR A 103 1.38 -2.66 5.95
CA THR A 103 2.04 -2.14 4.76
C THR A 103 3.34 -1.45 5.09
N VAL A 104 4.20 -1.28 4.08
CA VAL A 104 5.45 -0.55 4.24
C VAL A 104 5.21 0.85 4.80
N ASP A 105 4.18 1.56 4.32
CA ASP A 105 3.83 2.90 4.81
C ASP A 105 3.37 2.91 6.26
N SER A 106 2.51 1.98 6.66
CA SER A 106 1.97 1.96 8.02
C SER A 106 3.07 1.61 9.03
N LEU A 107 4.04 0.75 8.68
CA LEU A 107 5.23 0.51 9.50
C LEU A 107 6.13 1.75 9.60
N ILE A 108 6.45 2.41 8.48
CA ILE A 108 7.33 3.60 8.48
C ILE A 108 6.67 4.74 9.27
N PHE A 109 5.35 4.88 9.18
CA PHE A 109 4.60 5.94 9.83
C PHE A 109 4.38 5.69 11.34
N THR A 110 3.99 4.47 11.73
CA THR A 110 3.65 4.15 13.13
C THR A 110 4.82 3.57 13.93
N GLY A 111 5.75 2.88 13.27
CA GLY A 111 6.92 2.24 13.87
C GLY A 111 7.78 3.15 14.77
N PRO A 112 8.09 4.40 14.38
CA PRO A 112 8.88 5.32 15.20
C PRO A 112 8.30 5.58 16.59
N ARG A 113 6.95 5.61 16.72
CA ARG A 113 6.24 5.84 17.99
C ARG A 113 6.49 4.72 19.00
N HIS A 114 6.83 3.54 18.51
CA HIS A 114 7.00 2.32 19.30
C HIS A 114 8.43 1.80 19.34
N GLY A 115 9.35 2.40 18.57
CA GLY A 115 10.74 1.95 18.43
C GLY A 115 10.90 0.78 17.44
N PHE A 116 10.07 0.74 16.39
CA PHE A 116 10.04 -0.31 15.37
C PHE A 116 10.02 -1.73 15.95
N PRO A 117 8.98 -2.12 16.72
CA PRO A 117 8.93 -3.41 17.42
C PRO A 117 8.83 -4.62 16.48
N GLY A 118 8.33 -4.41 15.26
CA GLY A 118 8.27 -5.40 14.19
C GLY A 118 9.47 -5.32 13.25
N THR A 119 9.81 -6.46 12.65
CA THR A 119 10.80 -6.54 11.56
C THR A 119 10.17 -7.28 10.38
N ILE A 120 10.34 -6.75 9.17
CA ILE A 120 9.77 -7.30 7.94
C ILE A 120 10.49 -8.59 7.59
N ILE A 121 9.75 -9.69 7.44
CA ILE A 121 10.27 -11.02 7.10
C ILE A 121 9.76 -11.56 5.77
N ALA A 122 8.70 -10.97 5.21
CA ALA A 122 8.22 -11.26 3.87
C ALA A 122 7.40 -10.08 3.33
N VAL A 123 7.41 -9.94 2.01
CA VAL A 123 6.40 -9.20 1.25
C VAL A 123 5.28 -10.17 0.90
N LEU A 124 4.04 -9.81 1.23
CA LEU A 124 2.86 -10.64 1.04
C LEU A 124 2.27 -10.43 -0.36
N ASP A 125 1.99 -9.18 -0.69
CA ASP A 125 1.47 -8.79 -1.99
C ASP A 125 1.78 -7.33 -2.34
N GLU A 126 1.63 -7.02 -3.62
CA GLU A 126 1.62 -5.66 -4.16
C GLU A 126 0.20 -5.36 -4.62
N SER A 127 -0.36 -4.24 -4.18
CA SER A 127 -1.72 -3.83 -4.57
C SER A 127 -1.77 -3.47 -6.06
N LYS A 128 -2.58 -4.20 -6.84
CA LYS A 128 -2.78 -4.02 -8.29
C LYS A 128 -4.25 -3.89 -8.66
N GLY A 129 -4.99 -3.08 -7.90
CA GLY A 129 -6.41 -2.80 -8.16
C GLY A 129 -7.32 -3.09 -7.00
N VAL A 130 -6.75 -3.50 -5.87
CA VAL A 130 -7.50 -3.83 -4.65
C VAL A 130 -7.63 -2.67 -3.68
N ASP A 131 -6.99 -1.54 -3.97
CA ASP A 131 -7.19 -0.26 -3.28
C ASP A 131 -7.64 0.80 -4.29
N ALA A 132 -8.59 1.65 -3.90
CA ALA A 132 -9.08 2.70 -4.78
C ALA A 132 -9.59 3.94 -4.04
N ILE A 133 -9.41 5.08 -4.70
CA ILE A 133 -10.17 6.30 -4.43
C ILE A 133 -11.45 6.22 -5.24
N VAL A 134 -12.57 6.13 -4.55
CA VAL A 134 -13.92 6.15 -5.13
C VAL A 134 -14.64 7.42 -4.73
N ALA A 135 -15.51 7.91 -5.60
CA ALA A 135 -16.25 9.15 -5.35
C ALA A 135 -17.65 9.11 -5.97
N ARG A 136 -18.51 10.00 -5.48
CA ARG A 136 -19.77 10.31 -6.15
C ARG A 136 -19.51 10.93 -7.52
N ASP A 137 -20.16 10.38 -8.53
CA ASP A 137 -19.84 10.66 -9.94
C ASP A 137 -20.22 12.08 -10.39
N ASP A 138 -21.22 12.67 -9.74
CA ASP A 138 -21.72 14.04 -9.91
C ASP A 138 -20.87 15.10 -9.17
N GLU A 139 -20.12 14.70 -8.14
CA GLU A 139 -19.29 15.61 -7.35
C GLU A 139 -17.82 15.67 -7.79
N VAL A 140 -17.21 14.55 -8.18
CA VAL A 140 -15.77 14.48 -8.49
C VAL A 140 -15.54 13.82 -9.84
N GLY A 141 -15.02 14.56 -10.83
CA GLY A 141 -14.70 14.09 -12.17
C GLY A 141 -13.40 13.27 -12.23
N ASN A 142 -12.30 13.91 -11.84
CA ASN A 142 -10.94 13.39 -11.86
C ASN A 142 -10.11 13.95 -10.67
N LEU A 143 -8.80 13.73 -10.62
CA LEU A 143 -7.97 14.24 -9.53
C LEU A 143 -7.81 15.76 -9.54
N ASP A 144 -7.91 16.41 -10.71
CA ASP A 144 -7.74 17.87 -10.82
C ASP A 144 -8.94 18.63 -10.22
N ASP A 145 -10.12 18.02 -10.15
CA ASP A 145 -11.24 18.56 -9.39
C ASP A 145 -10.88 18.76 -7.91
N LEU A 146 -10.08 17.87 -7.31
CA LEU A 146 -9.64 17.99 -5.91
C LEU A 146 -8.67 19.17 -5.70
N LYS A 147 -8.08 19.72 -6.78
CA LYS A 147 -7.21 20.91 -6.71
C LYS A 147 -8.00 22.20 -6.57
N THR A 148 -9.25 22.21 -7.04
CA THR A 148 -10.06 23.43 -7.18
C THR A 148 -11.27 23.43 -6.26
N LYS A 149 -11.90 22.27 -6.05
CA LYS A 149 -13.01 22.07 -5.10
C LYS A 149 -12.44 21.86 -3.70
N THR A 150 -12.72 22.78 -2.79
CA THR A 150 -12.13 22.83 -1.43
C THR A 150 -13.11 22.41 -0.33
N ASP A 151 -14.38 22.22 -0.68
CA ASP A 151 -15.49 21.82 0.18
C ASP A 151 -15.69 20.28 0.24
N LEU A 152 -14.96 19.53 -0.60
CA LEU A 152 -15.06 18.08 -0.66
C LEU A 152 -14.58 17.43 0.64
N LYS A 153 -15.38 16.49 1.14
CA LYS A 153 -15.02 15.63 2.27
C LYS A 153 -14.59 14.26 1.79
N ILE A 154 -13.52 13.71 2.37
CA ILE A 154 -12.97 12.40 1.98
C ILE A 154 -12.87 11.50 3.22
N ALA A 155 -13.56 10.36 3.21
CA ALA A 155 -13.39 9.35 4.25
C ALA A 155 -12.09 8.57 4.04
N VAL A 156 -11.30 8.47 5.10
CA VAL A 156 -10.02 7.77 5.09
C VAL A 156 -9.78 7.06 6.40
N THR A 157 -9.27 5.83 6.34
CA THR A 157 -8.77 5.14 7.54
C THR A 157 -7.44 5.80 7.97
N PRO A 158 -7.29 6.25 9.22
CA PRO A 158 -6.04 6.82 9.72
C PRO A 158 -4.88 5.82 9.72
N ASP A 159 -3.65 6.33 9.58
CA ASP A 159 -2.40 5.57 9.77
C ASP A 159 -2.30 4.29 8.91
N SER A 160 -3.05 4.25 7.80
CA SER A 160 -3.28 3.09 6.96
C SER A 160 -2.83 3.30 5.50
N PRO A 161 -2.88 2.25 4.66
CA PRO A 161 -2.62 2.34 3.22
C PRO A 161 -3.53 3.37 2.53
N SER A 162 -4.80 3.48 2.98
CA SER A 162 -5.73 4.50 2.50
C SER A 162 -5.20 5.93 2.71
N SER A 163 -4.66 6.19 3.90
CA SER A 163 -4.07 7.49 4.22
C SER A 163 -2.82 7.74 3.40
N HIS A 164 -1.96 6.72 3.22
CA HIS A 164 -0.76 6.82 2.40
C HIS A 164 -1.09 7.07 0.93
N PHE A 165 -2.13 6.43 0.39
CA PHE A 165 -2.51 6.60 -1.00
C PHE A 165 -2.91 8.05 -1.30
N LEU A 166 -3.68 8.69 -0.41
CA LEU A 166 -3.99 10.12 -0.55
C LEU A 166 -2.78 11.02 -0.36
N LYS A 167 -1.84 10.68 0.53
CA LYS A 167 -0.58 11.43 0.67
C LYS A 167 0.23 11.36 -0.62
N ALA A 168 0.37 10.18 -1.21
CA ALA A 168 1.05 9.98 -2.49
C ALA A 168 0.37 10.80 -3.59
N VAL A 169 -0.95 10.73 -3.72
CA VAL A 169 -1.71 11.53 -4.68
C VAL A 169 -1.54 13.05 -4.43
N GLY A 170 -1.63 13.49 -3.18
CA GLY A 170 -1.44 14.89 -2.81
C GLY A 170 -0.04 15.41 -3.17
N VAL A 171 1.00 14.61 -2.91
CA VAL A 171 2.39 14.96 -3.22
C VAL A 171 2.66 14.93 -4.72
N HIS A 172 2.30 13.85 -5.40
CA HIS A 172 2.62 13.63 -6.82
C HIS A 172 1.82 14.53 -7.76
N PHE A 173 0.56 14.83 -7.45
CA PHE A 173 -0.29 15.71 -8.27
C PHE A 173 -0.34 17.15 -7.72
N GLY A 174 0.20 17.40 -6.52
CA GLY A 174 0.27 18.74 -5.94
C GLY A 174 -1.09 19.30 -5.57
N ILE A 175 -1.93 18.46 -4.94
CA ILE A 175 -3.31 18.80 -4.61
C ILE A 175 -3.35 19.57 -3.28
N PRO A 176 -3.64 20.88 -3.28
CA PRO A 176 -3.52 21.70 -2.07
C PRO A 176 -4.41 21.22 -0.93
N THR A 177 -5.64 20.82 -1.24
CA THR A 177 -6.59 20.28 -0.25
C THR A 177 -5.99 19.08 0.49
N LEU A 178 -5.44 18.09 -0.22
CA LEU A 178 -4.86 16.90 0.41
C LEU A 178 -3.57 17.19 1.19
N LEU A 179 -2.83 18.22 0.79
CA LEU A 179 -1.59 18.66 1.45
C LEU A 179 -1.86 19.54 2.69
N ASP A 180 -3.09 20.06 2.86
CA ASP A 180 -3.49 20.78 4.06
C ASP A 180 -3.82 19.78 5.18
N ARG A 181 -2.82 19.50 6.02
CA ARG A 181 -2.94 18.58 7.15
C ARG A 181 -3.87 19.07 8.26
N GLN A 182 -4.21 20.36 8.28
CA GLN A 182 -5.13 20.95 9.26
C GLN A 182 -6.50 21.24 8.65
N GLY A 183 -6.67 20.95 7.35
CA GLY A 183 -7.90 21.18 6.63
C GLY A 183 -9.01 20.24 7.08
N ASP A 184 -10.23 20.74 7.02
CA ASP A 184 -11.44 20.00 7.41
C ASP A 184 -11.91 19.00 6.33
N TRP A 185 -11.16 18.84 5.23
CA TRP A 185 -11.52 17.92 4.13
C TRP A 185 -11.51 16.44 4.56
N ARG A 186 -10.72 16.08 5.57
CA ARG A 186 -10.53 14.69 5.98
C ARG A 186 -11.57 14.24 7.00
N VAL A 187 -12.20 13.09 6.75
CA VAL A 187 -13.10 12.43 7.69
C VAL A 187 -12.52 11.07 8.07
N ASP A 188 -12.18 10.88 9.34
CA ASP A 188 -11.64 9.60 9.81
C ASP A 188 -12.70 8.49 9.78
N ALA A 189 -12.26 7.29 9.41
CA ALA A 189 -13.06 6.07 9.38
C ALA A 189 -12.41 4.94 10.19
N ASP A 190 -13.23 4.11 10.84
CA ASP A 190 -12.81 2.87 11.54
C ASP A 190 -12.69 1.72 10.53
N GLY A 191 -11.70 1.82 9.64
CA GLY A 191 -11.47 0.86 8.56
C GLY A 191 -12.30 1.13 7.29
N SER A 192 -12.02 0.36 6.24
CA SER A 192 -12.61 0.54 4.90
C SER A 192 -14.14 0.39 4.89
N ALA A 193 -14.69 -0.52 5.71
CA ALA A 193 -16.15 -0.69 5.78
C ALA A 193 -16.88 0.55 6.32
N ASP A 194 -16.28 1.26 7.29
CA ASP A 194 -16.83 2.51 7.82
C ASP A 194 -16.66 3.67 6.82
N ALA A 195 -15.53 3.70 6.08
CA ALA A 195 -15.32 4.66 5.01
C ALA A 195 -16.35 4.49 3.88
N LEU A 196 -16.66 3.24 3.48
CA LEU A 196 -17.71 2.91 2.53
C LEU A 196 -19.07 3.39 3.03
N ARG A 197 -19.41 3.09 4.30
CA ARG A 197 -20.68 3.52 4.90
C ARG A 197 -20.87 5.04 4.81
N LYS A 198 -19.84 5.82 5.17
CA LYS A 198 -19.86 7.30 5.09
C LYS A 198 -19.99 7.83 3.66
N LEU A 199 -19.47 7.10 2.67
CA LEU A 199 -19.66 7.47 1.26
C LEU A 199 -21.10 7.24 0.82
N LEU A 200 -21.66 6.08 1.16
CA LEU A 200 -23.01 5.67 0.73
C LEU A 200 -24.13 6.44 1.43
N ASP A 201 -23.93 6.91 2.66
CA ASP A 201 -24.91 7.73 3.39
C ASP A 201 -24.87 9.22 3.01
N GLY A 202 -23.95 9.63 2.14
CA GLY A 202 -23.82 11.01 1.68
C GLY A 202 -22.89 11.89 2.53
N SER A 203 -22.35 11.38 3.64
CA SER A 203 -21.52 12.18 4.57
C SER A 203 -20.22 12.69 3.96
N VAL A 204 -19.66 11.99 2.96
CA VAL A 204 -18.40 12.36 2.29
C VAL A 204 -18.49 12.24 0.77
N SER A 205 -17.86 13.15 0.02
CA SER A 205 -17.82 13.14 -1.45
C SER A 205 -17.03 11.99 -2.04
N ALA A 206 -15.99 11.54 -1.32
CA ALA A 206 -15.12 10.45 -1.74
C ALA A 206 -14.69 9.59 -0.55
N ALA A 207 -14.22 8.38 -0.82
CA ALA A 207 -13.60 7.51 0.17
C ALA A 207 -12.43 6.75 -0.45
N VAL A 208 -11.47 6.38 0.39
CA VAL A 208 -10.35 5.50 0.00
C VAL A 208 -10.58 4.16 0.63
N LEU A 209 -10.79 3.14 -0.21
CA LEU A 209 -11.24 1.81 0.19
C LEU A 209 -10.25 0.76 -0.27
N TRP A 210 -10.30 -0.40 0.38
CA TRP A 210 -9.68 -1.64 -0.11
C TRP A 210 -10.73 -2.73 -0.31
N GLU A 211 -10.37 -3.79 -1.02
CA GLU A 211 -11.28 -4.90 -1.28
C GLU A 211 -11.61 -5.69 0.01
N PRO A 212 -12.88 -6.07 0.22
CA PRO A 212 -13.97 -6.13 -0.75
C PRO A 212 -14.83 -4.86 -0.91
N ASP A 213 -14.50 -3.77 -0.19
CA ASP A 213 -15.36 -2.59 -0.14
C ASP A 213 -15.27 -1.73 -1.40
N VAL A 214 -14.16 -1.78 -2.15
CA VAL A 214 -14.05 -1.19 -3.48
C VAL A 214 -15.09 -1.79 -4.41
N SER A 215 -15.15 -3.12 -4.52
CA SER A 215 -16.14 -3.83 -5.34
C SER A 215 -17.58 -3.52 -4.89
N ARG A 216 -17.83 -3.41 -3.58
CA ARG A 216 -19.15 -3.01 -3.05
C ARG A 216 -19.52 -1.58 -3.41
N ALA A 217 -18.57 -0.65 -3.41
CA ALA A 217 -18.78 0.75 -3.75
C ALA A 217 -19.14 0.92 -5.23
N VAL A 218 -18.33 0.37 -6.14
CA VAL A 218 -18.53 0.53 -7.59
C VAL A 218 -19.75 -0.21 -8.12
N ALA A 219 -20.30 -1.15 -7.35
CA ALA A 219 -21.59 -1.77 -7.64
C ALA A 219 -22.79 -0.83 -7.40
N GLN A 220 -22.60 0.25 -6.64
CA GLN A 220 -23.65 1.25 -6.40
C GLN A 220 -23.73 2.24 -7.55
N LYS A 221 -24.97 2.55 -7.98
CA LYS A 221 -25.20 3.60 -8.97
C LYS A 221 -24.77 4.96 -8.41
N GLY A 222 -24.07 5.75 -9.22
CA GLY A 222 -23.61 7.08 -8.81
C GLY A 222 -22.24 7.09 -8.13
N ILE A 223 -21.59 5.93 -7.98
CA ILE A 223 -20.22 5.82 -7.45
C ILE A 223 -19.29 5.36 -8.56
N LYS A 224 -18.14 6.04 -8.71
CA LYS A 224 -17.11 5.67 -9.68
C LYS A 224 -15.72 5.61 -9.05
N LYS A 225 -14.86 4.83 -9.69
CA LYS A 225 -13.42 4.79 -9.39
C LYS A 225 -12.71 5.99 -10.03
N ILE A 226 -12.11 6.85 -9.19
CA ILE A 226 -11.29 7.98 -9.62
C ILE A 226 -9.90 7.47 -9.99
N LEU A 227 -9.25 6.79 -9.04
CA LEU A 227 -7.94 6.17 -9.19
C LEU A 227 -7.91 4.86 -8.42
N GLY A 228 -7.39 3.80 -9.01
CA GLY A 228 -7.13 2.52 -8.33
C GLY A 228 -5.66 2.12 -8.45
N THR A 229 -5.22 1.22 -7.59
CA THR A 229 -3.84 0.74 -7.60
C THR A 229 -3.52 -0.17 -8.80
N ASP A 230 -4.54 -0.58 -9.57
CA ASP A 230 -4.38 -1.28 -10.87
C ASP A 230 -3.57 -0.45 -11.86
N GLN A 231 -3.54 0.86 -11.64
CA GLN A 231 -2.82 1.82 -12.47
C GLN A 231 -1.55 2.35 -11.80
N THR A 232 -1.11 1.70 -10.71
CA THR A 232 0.03 2.13 -9.91
C THR A 232 1.05 1.01 -9.70
N SER A 233 2.23 1.38 -9.22
CA SER A 233 3.30 0.42 -8.90
C SER A 233 3.93 0.74 -7.57
N LYS A 234 4.04 -0.29 -6.72
CA LYS A 234 4.72 -0.23 -5.42
C LYS A 234 4.28 0.89 -4.47
N LEU A 235 3.10 1.50 -4.66
CA LEU A 235 2.57 2.51 -3.73
C LEU A 235 2.05 1.87 -2.44
N ILE A 236 1.39 0.72 -2.57
CA ILE A 236 0.89 -0.07 -1.44
C ILE A 236 1.48 -1.47 -1.57
N VAL A 237 2.32 -1.82 -0.60
CA VAL A 237 3.00 -3.12 -0.52
C VAL A 237 2.78 -3.68 0.86
N ASP A 238 2.15 -4.85 0.89
CA ASP A 238 1.83 -5.57 2.10
C ASP A 238 3.00 -6.42 2.58
N ILE A 239 3.22 -6.40 3.89
CA ILE A 239 4.37 -7.00 4.55
C ILE A 239 3.93 -7.84 5.75
N LEU A 240 4.66 -8.92 5.95
CA LEU A 240 4.61 -9.70 7.17
C LEU A 240 5.73 -9.27 8.09
N MET A 241 5.36 -8.93 9.33
CA MET A 241 6.28 -8.54 10.38
C MET A 241 6.28 -9.57 11.52
N VAL A 242 7.44 -9.73 12.14
CA VAL A 242 7.60 -10.49 13.38
C VAL A 242 8.07 -9.58 14.50
N ASN A 243 7.60 -9.83 15.74
CA ASN A 243 8.15 -9.21 16.93
C ASN A 243 9.65 -9.52 17.05
N ARG A 244 10.49 -8.49 17.26
CA ARG A 244 11.95 -8.65 17.35
C ARG A 244 12.41 -9.66 18.41
N ARG A 245 11.98 -9.48 19.65
CA ARG A 245 12.34 -10.34 20.79
C ARG A 245 11.92 -11.78 20.55
N PHE A 246 10.74 -11.97 19.97
CA PHE A 246 10.22 -13.27 19.62
C PHE A 246 11.06 -13.94 18.53
N SER A 247 11.45 -13.21 17.48
CA SER A 247 12.28 -13.75 16.40
C SER A 247 13.69 -14.15 16.85
N GLU A 248 14.24 -13.44 17.82
CA GLU A 248 15.53 -13.77 18.45
C GLU A 248 15.43 -15.02 19.34
N SER A 249 14.34 -15.14 20.09
CA SER A 249 14.16 -16.23 21.06
C SER A 249 13.58 -17.51 20.45
N ASN A 250 12.89 -17.41 19.30
CA ASN A 250 12.18 -18.51 18.65
C ASN A 250 12.40 -18.51 17.12
N PRO A 251 13.67 -18.48 16.64
CA PRO A 251 13.95 -18.37 15.21
C PRO A 251 13.37 -19.53 14.39
N GLU A 252 13.32 -20.74 14.95
CA GLU A 252 12.72 -21.91 14.30
C GLU A 252 11.21 -21.75 14.08
N VAL A 253 10.52 -21.02 14.96
CA VAL A 253 9.08 -20.78 14.82
C VAL A 253 8.80 -19.80 13.69
N VAL A 254 9.67 -18.81 13.50
CA VAL A 254 9.60 -17.88 12.36
C VAL A 254 9.78 -18.64 11.04
N GLU A 255 10.73 -19.57 10.98
CA GLU A 255 10.94 -20.42 9.81
C GLU A 255 9.75 -21.35 9.52
N ILE A 256 9.19 -21.98 10.56
CA ILE A 256 7.99 -22.82 10.44
C ILE A 256 6.81 -22.00 9.91
N PHE A 257 6.59 -20.80 10.46
CA PHE A 257 5.51 -19.92 10.04
C PHE A 257 5.64 -19.55 8.55
N LEU A 258 6.81 -19.05 8.14
CA LEU A 258 7.06 -18.69 6.74
C LEU A 258 6.95 -19.90 5.81
N SER A 259 7.50 -21.06 6.20
CA SER A 259 7.39 -22.29 5.41
C SER A 259 5.94 -22.71 5.22
N ASN A 260 5.12 -22.65 6.27
CA ASN A 260 3.71 -23.02 6.19
C ASN A 260 2.92 -22.01 5.37
N TYR A 261 3.18 -20.70 5.54
CA TYR A 261 2.58 -19.64 4.72
C TYR A 261 2.84 -19.85 3.23
N PHE A 262 4.10 -20.02 2.81
CA PHE A 262 4.42 -20.19 1.39
C PHE A 262 3.87 -21.51 0.81
N ARG A 263 3.73 -22.57 1.61
CA ARG A 263 3.06 -23.81 1.20
C ARG A 263 1.56 -23.62 1.01
N SER A 264 0.90 -22.91 1.93
CA SER A 264 -0.52 -22.55 1.82
C SER A 264 -0.77 -21.65 0.61
N LEU A 265 0.06 -20.63 0.42
CA LEU A 265 -0.02 -19.76 -0.76
C LEU A 265 0.12 -20.56 -2.04
N LYS A 266 1.11 -21.47 -2.12
CA LYS A 266 1.28 -22.34 -3.28
C LYS A 266 0.03 -23.19 -3.55
N LEU A 267 -0.54 -23.80 -2.50
CA LEU A 267 -1.77 -24.61 -2.63
C LEU A 267 -2.90 -23.80 -3.25
N TYR A 268 -3.16 -22.59 -2.75
CA TYR A 268 -4.25 -21.75 -3.26
C TYR A 268 -3.99 -21.23 -4.67
N LYS A 269 -2.74 -20.90 -5.02
CA LYS A 269 -2.37 -20.55 -6.40
C LYS A 269 -2.55 -21.72 -7.38
N GLN A 270 -2.44 -22.96 -6.91
CA GLN A 270 -2.62 -24.17 -7.73
C GLN A 270 -4.07 -24.68 -7.75
N ASN A 271 -4.91 -24.23 -6.83
CA ASN A 271 -6.31 -24.65 -6.71
C ASN A 271 -7.23 -23.43 -6.62
N GLU A 272 -7.42 -22.78 -7.76
CA GLU A 272 -8.22 -21.56 -7.88
C GLU A 272 -9.67 -21.76 -7.42
N ALA A 273 -10.28 -22.93 -7.70
CA ALA A 273 -11.64 -23.23 -7.28
C ALA A 273 -11.79 -23.23 -5.75
N ALA A 274 -10.88 -23.90 -5.03
CA ALA A 274 -10.90 -23.91 -3.57
C ALA A 274 -10.56 -22.54 -2.98
N LEU A 275 -9.66 -21.79 -3.63
CA LEU A 275 -9.34 -20.41 -3.24
C LEU A 275 -10.58 -19.51 -3.34
N ILE A 276 -11.23 -19.48 -4.50
CA ILE A 276 -12.45 -18.69 -4.73
C ILE A 276 -13.51 -19.06 -3.70
N GLN A 277 -13.82 -20.34 -3.52
CA GLN A 277 -14.85 -20.77 -2.57
C GLN A 277 -14.55 -20.29 -1.15
N GLN A 278 -13.37 -20.59 -0.63
CA GLN A 278 -13.02 -20.28 0.77
C GLN A 278 -12.83 -18.77 0.99
N MET A 279 -12.31 -18.06 -0.01
CA MET A 279 -12.17 -16.61 0.04
C MET A 279 -13.54 -15.92 0.00
N SER A 280 -14.48 -16.42 -0.80
CA SER A 280 -15.87 -15.95 -0.83
C SER A 280 -16.56 -16.13 0.53
N GLU A 281 -16.39 -17.28 1.17
CA GLU A 281 -16.89 -17.55 2.52
C GLU A 281 -16.25 -16.62 3.56
N TYR A 282 -14.93 -16.42 3.48
CA TYR A 282 -14.15 -15.58 4.38
C TYR A 282 -14.55 -14.09 4.29
N ALA A 283 -14.59 -13.54 3.08
CA ALA A 283 -14.86 -12.12 2.84
C ALA A 283 -16.36 -11.79 2.70
N ARG A 284 -17.23 -12.81 2.67
CA ARG A 284 -18.68 -12.70 2.43
C ARG A 284 -18.97 -11.98 1.11
N ILE A 285 -18.41 -12.52 0.04
CA ILE A 285 -18.54 -12.01 -1.34
C ILE A 285 -18.98 -13.14 -2.27
N ASP A 286 -19.52 -12.79 -3.43
CA ASP A 286 -19.84 -13.77 -4.46
C ASP A 286 -18.61 -14.21 -5.27
N GLU A 287 -18.76 -15.26 -6.08
CA GLU A 287 -17.69 -15.79 -6.94
C GLU A 287 -17.19 -14.78 -7.98
N ALA A 288 -18.05 -13.91 -8.52
CA ALA A 288 -17.65 -12.95 -9.54
C ALA A 288 -16.77 -11.85 -8.92
N GLN A 289 -17.15 -11.36 -7.73
CA GLN A 289 -16.36 -10.46 -6.92
C GLN A 289 -15.02 -11.09 -6.54
N ALA A 290 -15.02 -12.34 -6.06
CA ALA A 290 -13.79 -13.06 -5.73
C ALA A 290 -12.84 -13.14 -6.93
N LYS A 291 -13.33 -13.50 -8.13
CA LYS A 291 -12.52 -13.51 -9.36
C LYS A 291 -12.00 -12.12 -9.74
N SER A 292 -12.79 -11.07 -9.55
CA SER A 292 -12.37 -9.70 -9.82
C SER A 292 -11.22 -9.27 -8.91
N ILE A 293 -11.36 -9.52 -7.60
CA ILE A 293 -10.34 -9.24 -6.59
C ILE A 293 -9.04 -10.00 -6.90
N LEU A 294 -9.13 -11.29 -7.26
CA LEU A 294 -7.96 -12.11 -7.58
C LEU A 294 -7.16 -11.60 -8.79
N LYS A 295 -7.79 -10.88 -9.73
CA LYS A 295 -7.05 -10.21 -10.82
C LYS A 295 -6.19 -9.05 -10.34
N GLY A 296 -6.62 -8.37 -9.28
CA GLY A 296 -5.92 -7.24 -8.68
C GLY A 296 -4.98 -7.58 -7.53
N LEU A 297 -4.99 -8.84 -7.06
CA LEU A 297 -4.08 -9.33 -6.02
C LEU A 297 -2.84 -9.96 -6.64
N ARG A 298 -1.68 -9.38 -6.37
CA ARG A 298 -0.39 -9.95 -6.77
C ARG A 298 0.36 -10.50 -5.55
N TRP A 299 0.03 -11.72 -5.14
CA TRP A 299 0.80 -12.39 -4.09
C TRP A 299 2.22 -12.72 -4.52
N ILE A 300 3.17 -12.41 -3.64
CA ILE A 300 4.59 -12.63 -3.85
C ILE A 300 4.97 -14.01 -3.28
N ASN A 301 5.45 -14.90 -4.15
CA ASN A 301 5.88 -16.23 -3.74
C ASN A 301 7.26 -16.20 -3.03
N LEU A 302 7.75 -17.35 -2.55
CA LEU A 302 9.06 -17.45 -1.89
C LEU A 302 10.23 -17.04 -2.80
N HIS A 303 10.19 -17.43 -4.08
CA HIS A 303 11.24 -17.10 -5.04
C HIS A 303 11.32 -15.59 -5.28
N ASP A 304 10.18 -14.95 -5.57
CA ASP A 304 10.09 -13.51 -5.83
C ASP A 304 10.45 -12.71 -4.57
N ASN A 305 10.00 -13.16 -3.39
CA ASN A 305 10.42 -12.58 -2.11
C ASN A 305 11.96 -12.56 -2.02
N ALA A 306 12.61 -13.70 -2.24
CA ALA A 306 14.06 -13.79 -2.15
C ALA A 306 14.75 -12.93 -3.22
N THR A 307 14.43 -13.11 -4.50
CA THR A 307 15.23 -12.57 -5.61
C THR A 307 14.86 -11.14 -6.01
N GLN A 308 13.58 -10.75 -5.90
CA GLN A 308 13.06 -9.46 -6.37
C GLN A 308 12.88 -8.43 -5.25
N TRP A 309 12.60 -8.88 -4.02
CA TRP A 309 12.27 -7.99 -2.91
C TRP A 309 13.41 -7.88 -1.89
N PHE A 310 14.04 -9.00 -1.52
CA PHE A 310 15.11 -9.06 -0.52
C PHE A 310 16.53 -9.14 -1.10
N GLY A 311 16.69 -9.06 -2.43
CA GLY A 311 18.00 -8.95 -3.08
C GLY A 311 18.87 -10.21 -3.01
N VAL A 312 18.28 -11.39 -2.81
CA VAL A 312 18.99 -12.66 -2.82
C VAL A 312 19.39 -13.01 -4.26
N SER A 313 20.68 -12.96 -4.56
CA SER A 313 21.23 -13.30 -5.87
C SER A 313 22.27 -14.41 -5.79
N SER A 314 22.53 -15.06 -6.93
CA SER A 314 23.72 -15.89 -7.10
C SER A 314 24.98 -15.02 -7.08
N ALA A 315 26.10 -15.62 -6.66
CA ALA A 315 27.40 -14.92 -6.65
C ALA A 315 27.70 -14.32 -8.04
N GLY A 316 27.91 -13.00 -8.09
CA GLY A 316 28.24 -12.25 -9.30
C GLY A 316 27.09 -11.46 -9.95
N SER A 317 25.85 -11.62 -9.48
CA SER A 317 24.70 -10.82 -9.96
C SER A 317 24.25 -9.81 -8.90
N ALA A 318 23.88 -8.60 -9.32
CA ALA A 318 23.19 -7.65 -8.43
C ALA A 318 21.77 -8.17 -8.15
N GLY A 319 21.42 -8.36 -6.87
CA GLY A 319 20.05 -8.68 -6.47
C GLY A 319 19.14 -7.47 -6.62
N ALA A 320 17.86 -7.71 -6.90
CA ALA A 320 16.85 -6.64 -6.90
C ALA A 320 16.34 -6.42 -5.47
N TYR A 321 16.38 -5.16 -5.02
CA TYR A 321 15.99 -4.75 -3.67
C TYR A 321 14.65 -4.03 -3.68
N GLY A 322 13.62 -4.65 -4.27
CA GLY A 322 12.31 -4.04 -4.43
C GLY A 322 11.71 -3.53 -3.12
N LEU A 323 12.00 -4.18 -1.99
CA LEU A 323 11.53 -3.74 -0.68
C LEU A 323 12.24 -2.46 -0.22
N PHE A 324 13.54 -2.31 -0.48
CA PHE A 324 14.27 -1.09 -0.13
C PHE A 324 13.83 0.07 -1.01
N ASP A 325 13.67 -0.16 -2.32
CA ASP A 325 13.13 0.84 -3.24
C ASP A 325 11.76 1.35 -2.75
N THR A 326 10.87 0.44 -2.32
CA THR A 326 9.57 0.81 -1.75
C THR A 326 9.72 1.59 -0.45
N ILE A 327 10.56 1.13 0.49
CA ILE A 327 10.79 1.84 1.77
C ILE A 327 11.29 3.27 1.53
N GLU A 328 12.23 3.45 0.59
CA GLU A 328 12.76 4.75 0.23
C GLU A 328 11.68 5.65 -0.41
N ALA A 329 10.97 5.14 -1.42
CA ALA A 329 9.90 5.88 -2.09
C ALA A 329 8.79 6.31 -1.10
N THR A 330 8.35 5.39 -0.24
CA THR A 330 7.36 5.68 0.81
C THR A 330 7.89 6.71 1.81
N THR A 331 9.16 6.62 2.20
CA THR A 331 9.79 7.60 3.10
C THR A 331 9.82 8.99 2.45
N HIS A 332 10.15 9.08 1.16
CA HIS A 332 10.13 10.35 0.42
C HIS A 332 8.73 10.96 0.40
N ILE A 333 7.69 10.16 0.11
CA ILE A 333 6.29 10.65 0.14
C ILE A 333 5.93 11.20 1.52
N LEU A 334 6.26 10.49 2.60
CA LEU A 334 5.93 10.94 3.97
C LEU A 334 6.70 12.21 4.38
N VAL A 335 7.95 12.36 3.93
CA VAL A 335 8.75 13.59 4.16
C VAL A 335 8.20 14.76 3.33
N ASP A 336 7.91 14.55 2.05
CA ASP A 336 7.38 15.58 1.16
C ASP A 336 5.96 16.01 1.54
N TYR A 337 5.17 15.09 2.11
CA TYR A 337 3.88 15.39 2.73
C TYR A 337 4.03 16.20 4.03
N GLY A 338 5.19 16.13 4.68
CA GLY A 338 5.50 16.86 5.92
C GLY A 338 5.17 16.10 7.21
N ASP A 339 4.93 14.79 7.14
CA ASP A 339 4.74 13.94 8.32
C ASP A 339 6.03 13.80 9.14
N PHE A 340 7.18 13.81 8.43
CA PHE A 340 8.50 13.78 9.05
C PHE A 340 9.41 14.85 8.42
N LYS A 341 10.35 15.38 9.21
CA LYS A 341 11.35 16.34 8.71
C LYS A 341 12.46 15.67 7.87
N SER A 342 12.69 14.39 8.11
CA SER A 342 13.70 13.54 7.49
C SER A 342 13.27 12.08 7.60
N SER A 343 14.04 11.15 7.04
CA SER A 343 13.75 9.71 7.17
C SER A 343 13.51 9.33 8.65
N PRO A 344 12.37 8.68 8.97
CA PRO A 344 12.07 8.23 10.32
C PRO A 344 12.68 6.86 10.64
N LEU A 345 13.34 6.23 9.66
CA LEU A 345 14.02 4.94 9.84
C LEU A 345 15.22 5.08 10.79
N PRO A 346 15.55 4.06 11.59
CA PRO A 346 16.77 4.07 12.38
C PRO A 346 17.99 4.23 11.47
N ASP A 347 18.77 5.28 11.72
CA ASP A 347 19.97 5.64 10.92
C ASP A 347 19.70 5.84 9.41
N ALA A 348 18.45 6.14 9.04
CA ALA A 348 17.99 6.20 7.65
C ALA A 348 18.25 4.90 6.86
N ASP A 349 18.38 3.77 7.55
CA ASP A 349 18.80 2.50 6.96
C ASP A 349 17.62 1.49 6.90
N PRO A 350 17.13 1.12 5.70
CA PRO A 350 16.03 0.16 5.55
C PRO A 350 16.38 -1.21 6.14
N ARG A 351 17.65 -1.59 6.20
CA ARG A 351 18.10 -2.87 6.78
C ARG A 351 17.75 -2.99 8.26
N ARG A 352 17.59 -1.85 8.96
CA ARG A 352 17.25 -1.82 10.40
C ARG A 352 15.83 -2.29 10.68
N ILE A 353 14.97 -2.41 9.67
CA ILE A 353 13.58 -2.88 9.79
C ILE A 353 13.28 -4.14 8.99
N THR A 354 14.29 -4.82 8.43
CA THR A 354 14.13 -6.06 7.65
C THR A 354 14.95 -7.22 8.22
N LEU A 355 14.44 -8.45 8.09
CA LEU A 355 15.09 -9.70 8.52
C LEU A 355 14.95 -10.75 7.42
N SER A 356 15.97 -10.84 6.55
CA SER A 356 15.99 -11.74 5.39
C SER A 356 16.48 -13.16 5.71
N THR A 357 17.13 -13.38 6.86
CA THR A 357 17.78 -14.66 7.18
C THR A 357 16.83 -15.88 7.13
N PRO A 358 15.62 -15.85 7.73
CA PRO A 358 14.69 -16.98 7.65
C PRO A 358 14.28 -17.27 6.21
N LEU A 359 14.04 -16.22 5.42
CA LEU A 359 13.65 -16.32 4.01
C LEU A 359 14.76 -16.94 3.15
N ILE A 360 16.00 -16.46 3.30
CA ILE A 360 17.18 -16.98 2.59
C ILE A 360 17.40 -18.45 2.92
N LYS A 361 17.23 -18.85 4.19
CA LYS A 361 17.36 -20.24 4.60
C LYS A 361 16.33 -21.12 3.91
N LEU A 362 15.06 -20.70 3.89
CA LEU A 362 13.98 -21.42 3.20
C LEU A 362 14.23 -21.52 1.68
N PHE A 363 14.73 -20.44 1.08
CA PHE A 363 15.09 -20.42 -0.34
C PHE A 363 16.22 -21.40 -0.66
N ASN A 364 17.29 -21.41 0.14
CA ASN A 364 18.47 -22.27 -0.06
C ASN A 364 18.20 -23.76 0.23
N GLN A 365 17.29 -24.08 1.15
CA GLN A 365 16.95 -25.46 1.53
C GLN A 365 16.20 -26.26 0.46
N GLY A 366 16.15 -25.81 -0.80
CA GLY A 366 15.60 -26.62 -1.89
C GLY A 366 14.07 -26.68 -1.90
N MET A 367 13.39 -25.69 -1.31
CA MET A 367 12.02 -25.38 -1.75
C MET A 367 12.00 -24.88 -3.22
N ALA A 368 13.15 -24.73 -3.87
CA ALA A 368 13.28 -24.67 -5.31
C ALA A 368 12.92 -25.99 -6.05
N GLY A 369 12.86 -27.15 -5.37
CA GLY A 369 12.60 -28.46 -6.00
C GLY A 369 11.37 -29.22 -5.49
N SER A 370 10.89 -28.97 -4.27
CA SER A 370 9.65 -29.58 -3.72
C SER A 370 8.44 -28.66 -3.78
N ILE A 371 8.66 -27.39 -4.09
CA ILE A 371 7.63 -26.43 -4.46
C ILE A 371 7.90 -26.13 -5.93
N ASP A 372 7.15 -26.81 -6.80
CA ASP A 372 7.04 -26.48 -8.22
C ASP A 372 7.14 -24.97 -8.42
N LEU A 373 8.31 -24.55 -8.90
CA LEU A 373 8.70 -23.17 -9.20
C LEU A 373 8.04 -22.74 -10.50
N ALA A 374 6.74 -23.00 -10.63
CA ALA A 374 5.94 -22.24 -11.57
C ALA A 374 6.21 -20.79 -11.18
N LYS A 375 6.99 -20.10 -12.02
CA LYS A 375 7.06 -18.63 -12.05
C LYS A 375 5.66 -18.20 -11.71
N SER A 376 5.49 -17.40 -10.66
CA SER A 376 4.20 -16.74 -10.44
C SER A 376 3.73 -16.36 -11.83
N ALA A 377 2.57 -16.89 -12.28
CA ALA A 377 1.95 -16.38 -13.49
C ALA A 377 2.05 -14.89 -13.30
N VAL A 378 2.92 -14.28 -14.11
CA VAL A 378 3.28 -12.91 -13.90
C VAL A 378 1.94 -12.26 -14.13
N VAL A 379 1.27 -11.80 -13.05
CA VAL A 379 0.36 -10.68 -13.21
C VAL A 379 1.35 -9.64 -13.70
N GLU A 380 1.50 -9.59 -15.03
CA GLU A 380 2.40 -8.68 -15.71
C GLU A 380 2.09 -7.36 -15.06
N ALA A 381 3.09 -6.78 -14.38
CA ALA A 381 3.03 -5.36 -14.13
C ALA A 381 2.62 -4.75 -15.47
N PRO A 382 1.59 -3.87 -15.51
CA PRO A 382 1.04 -3.35 -16.75
C PRO A 382 2.18 -3.12 -17.73
N SER A 383 2.18 -3.87 -18.82
CA SER A 383 3.36 -3.99 -19.67
C SER A 383 3.86 -2.60 -20.03
N ASP A 384 5.16 -2.38 -19.92
CA ASP A 384 5.82 -1.17 -20.45
C ASP A 384 5.65 -1.05 -21.99
N ASP A 385 5.03 -2.04 -22.63
CA ASP A 385 4.70 -2.06 -24.05
C ASP A 385 3.40 -1.30 -24.32
N PHE A 386 3.54 -0.04 -24.74
CA PHE A 386 2.42 0.77 -25.17
C PHE A 386 2.21 0.59 -26.68
N ALA A 387 1.05 0.07 -27.09
CA ALA A 387 0.70 0.07 -28.50
C ALA A 387 0.60 1.52 -29.03
N PRO A 388 1.02 1.80 -30.29
CA PRO A 388 0.81 3.10 -30.89
C PRO A 388 -0.69 3.45 -30.97
N LEU A 389 -1.05 4.69 -30.64
CA LEU A 389 -2.42 5.20 -30.77
C LEU A 389 -2.50 6.28 -31.85
N SER A 390 -3.62 6.29 -32.57
CA SER A 390 -4.00 7.41 -33.45
C SER A 390 -4.40 8.65 -32.64
N GLU A 391 -4.44 9.81 -33.28
CA GLU A 391 -4.92 11.07 -32.66
C GLU A 391 -6.34 10.94 -32.07
N ALA A 392 -7.23 10.24 -32.76
CA ALA A 392 -8.60 10.01 -32.28
C ALA A 392 -8.62 9.14 -31.00
N GLN A 393 -7.76 8.13 -30.93
CA GLN A 393 -7.62 7.29 -29.73
C GLN A 393 -7.01 8.08 -28.57
N TRP A 394 -6.00 8.91 -28.82
CA TRP A 394 -5.44 9.82 -27.81
C TRP A 394 -6.48 10.81 -27.27
N ALA A 395 -7.33 11.35 -28.14
CA ALA A 395 -8.41 12.25 -27.75
C ALA A 395 -9.51 11.57 -26.93
N ALA A 396 -9.69 10.24 -27.08
CA ALA A 396 -10.66 9.44 -26.34
C ALA A 396 -10.16 8.97 -24.96
N LEU A 397 -8.87 9.15 -24.64
CA LEU A 397 -8.33 8.77 -23.33
C LEU A 397 -8.94 9.61 -22.22
N ARG A 398 -9.15 8.98 -21.05
CA ARG A 398 -9.64 9.67 -19.86
C ARG A 398 -8.49 10.41 -19.19
N ASP A 399 -8.65 11.71 -18.99
CA ASP A 399 -7.72 12.51 -18.19
C ASP A 399 -7.90 12.20 -16.70
N VAL A 400 -6.84 11.69 -16.08
CA VAL A 400 -6.84 11.33 -14.66
C VAL A 400 -6.39 12.50 -13.80
N GLY A 401 -5.47 13.32 -14.31
CA GLY A 401 -5.00 14.53 -13.64
C GLY A 401 -3.57 14.91 -14.03
N THR A 402 -3.22 16.14 -13.67
CA THR A 402 -1.93 16.75 -13.99
C THR A 402 -0.90 16.51 -12.88
N LEU A 403 0.27 15.94 -13.21
CA LEU A 403 1.37 15.79 -12.24
C LEU A 403 1.91 17.14 -11.78
N LYS A 404 2.35 17.19 -10.52
CA LYS A 404 3.06 18.34 -9.97
C LYS A 404 4.46 18.40 -10.56
N VAL A 405 4.68 19.38 -11.42
CA VAL A 405 6.01 19.65 -11.98
C VAL A 405 6.34 21.12 -11.73
N ARG A 406 7.52 21.38 -11.14
CA ARG A 406 8.03 22.76 -11.08
C ARG A 406 8.31 23.25 -12.51
N PRO A 407 8.37 24.57 -12.75
CA PRO A 407 8.58 25.09 -14.11
C PRO A 407 9.76 24.42 -14.81
N ILE A 408 9.50 23.74 -15.94
CA ILE A 408 10.54 23.13 -16.77
C ILE A 408 11.22 24.24 -17.56
N LEU A 409 12.48 24.51 -17.25
CA LEU A 409 13.22 25.63 -17.82
C LEU A 409 13.99 25.25 -19.09
N PHE A 410 13.92 26.13 -20.07
CA PHE A 410 14.61 26.01 -21.36
C PHE A 410 15.64 27.14 -21.51
N ILE A 411 16.68 26.91 -22.30
CA ILE A 411 17.59 27.98 -22.72
C ILE A 411 16.78 29.05 -23.46
N ARG A 412 17.03 30.32 -23.12
CA ARG A 412 16.26 31.49 -23.59
C ARG A 412 16.04 31.44 -25.11
N GLY A 413 14.77 31.61 -25.52
CA GLY A 413 14.38 31.64 -26.94
C GLY A 413 14.48 30.28 -27.66
N SER A 414 14.71 29.17 -26.95
CA SER A 414 14.87 27.85 -27.56
C SER A 414 13.96 26.80 -26.91
N ALA A 415 13.98 25.60 -27.49
CA ALA A 415 13.42 24.37 -26.94
C ALA A 415 14.47 23.48 -26.26
N ARG A 416 15.73 23.93 -26.12
CA ARG A 416 16.78 23.15 -25.46
C ARG A 416 16.58 23.21 -23.96
N LEU A 417 16.39 22.05 -23.30
CA LEU A 417 16.29 21.95 -21.85
C LEU A 417 17.56 22.51 -21.18
N SER A 418 17.36 23.33 -20.15
CA SER A 418 18.43 23.76 -19.25
C SER A 418 18.81 22.63 -18.27
N LEU A 419 19.91 22.78 -17.53
CA LEU A 419 20.28 21.83 -16.49
C LEU A 419 19.19 21.75 -15.40
N GLU A 420 18.72 22.90 -14.92
CA GLU A 420 17.63 22.96 -13.93
C GLU A 420 16.33 22.34 -14.45
N GLY A 421 16.01 22.55 -15.74
CA GLY A 421 14.86 21.91 -16.38
C GLY A 421 14.96 20.39 -16.43
N LYS A 422 16.16 19.85 -16.67
CA LYS A 422 16.41 18.40 -16.58
C LYS A 422 16.22 17.89 -15.16
N GLU A 423 16.79 18.55 -14.16
CA GLU A 423 16.62 18.18 -12.75
C GLU A 423 15.13 18.16 -12.32
N GLN A 424 14.30 19.07 -12.85
CA GLN A 424 12.86 19.02 -12.58
C GLN A 424 12.17 17.83 -13.24
N LEU A 425 12.58 17.45 -14.46
CA LEU A 425 12.08 16.25 -15.13
C LEU A 425 12.52 14.99 -14.40
N ASP A 426 13.75 14.95 -13.90
CA ASP A 426 14.29 13.81 -13.14
C ASP A 426 13.42 13.54 -11.89
N LYS A 427 13.01 14.60 -11.19
CA LYS A 427 12.07 14.51 -10.05
C LYS A 427 10.66 14.08 -10.47
N ALA A 428 10.17 14.56 -11.61
CA ALA A 428 8.87 14.14 -12.12
C ALA A 428 8.87 12.64 -12.50
N VAL A 429 10.01 12.12 -12.97
CA VAL A 429 10.17 10.70 -13.29
C VAL A 429 10.07 9.82 -12.04
N GLU A 430 10.58 10.26 -10.89
CA GLU A 430 10.42 9.51 -9.63
C GLU A 430 8.93 9.31 -9.28
N ALA A 431 8.08 10.33 -9.48
CA ALA A 431 6.64 10.17 -9.34
C ALA A 431 6.06 9.24 -10.42
N LEU A 432 6.48 9.38 -11.69
CA LEU A 432 6.00 8.56 -12.81
C LEU A 432 6.29 7.06 -12.66
N LYS A 433 7.33 6.66 -11.90
CA LYS A 433 7.60 5.25 -11.57
C LYS A 433 6.44 4.61 -10.80
N SER A 434 5.70 5.38 -10.03
CA SER A 434 4.51 4.93 -9.30
C SER A 434 3.29 4.76 -10.21
N TYR A 435 3.36 5.19 -11.47
CA TYR A 435 2.25 5.36 -12.41
C TYR A 435 2.53 4.74 -13.79
N PRO A 436 3.09 3.51 -13.88
CA PRO A 436 3.65 2.99 -15.13
C PRO A 436 2.62 2.77 -16.23
N SER A 437 1.37 2.45 -15.89
CA SER A 437 0.31 2.12 -16.85
C SER A 437 -0.33 3.32 -17.53
N PHE A 438 -0.13 4.54 -17.01
CA PHE A 438 -0.72 5.72 -17.60
C PHE A 438 0.08 6.18 -18.82
N ARG A 439 -0.64 6.60 -19.86
CA ARG A 439 -0.06 7.41 -20.93
C ARG A 439 0.19 8.82 -20.42
N ILE A 440 1.15 9.50 -21.03
CA ILE A 440 1.59 10.85 -20.63
C ILE A 440 1.33 11.79 -21.79
N ARG A 441 0.45 12.77 -21.60
CA ARG A 441 0.35 13.91 -22.52
C ARG A 441 1.20 15.06 -21.98
N VAL A 442 2.22 15.42 -22.73
CA VAL A 442 3.11 16.55 -22.45
C VAL A 442 2.56 17.76 -23.19
N GLU A 443 1.97 18.70 -22.46
CA GLU A 443 1.40 19.92 -23.03
C GLU A 443 2.37 21.10 -22.86
N GLY A 444 2.80 21.70 -23.96
CA GLY A 444 3.62 22.91 -23.98
C GLY A 444 2.76 24.16 -24.11
N HIS A 445 3.01 25.18 -23.29
CA HIS A 445 2.32 26.47 -23.34
C HIS A 445 3.29 27.63 -23.47
N THR A 446 2.81 28.73 -24.05
CA THR A 446 3.51 30.01 -24.14
C THR A 446 2.61 31.15 -23.66
N ASN A 447 3.22 32.26 -23.26
CA ASN A 447 2.45 33.49 -23.03
C ASN A 447 2.00 34.11 -24.38
N PRO A 448 0.96 34.95 -24.39
CA PRO A 448 0.36 35.46 -25.63
C PRO A 448 1.16 36.58 -26.31
N ARG A 449 2.37 36.91 -25.86
CA ARG A 449 3.17 37.98 -26.48
C ARG A 449 3.87 37.47 -27.74
N GLY A 450 3.85 38.29 -28.80
CA GLY A 450 4.50 37.97 -30.07
C GLY A 450 3.57 37.26 -31.05
N ASP A 451 4.16 36.63 -32.07
CA ASP A 451 3.41 35.92 -33.11
C ASP A 451 2.81 34.61 -32.59
N ALA A 452 1.52 34.39 -32.84
CA ALA A 452 0.79 33.24 -32.32
C ALA A 452 1.25 31.91 -32.94
N ALA A 453 1.57 31.90 -34.25
CA ALA A 453 2.02 30.69 -34.94
C ALA A 453 3.42 30.27 -34.45
N ALA A 454 4.35 31.23 -34.32
CA ALA A 454 5.67 30.99 -33.74
C ALA A 454 5.58 30.51 -32.28
N ASN A 455 4.63 31.05 -31.50
CA ASN A 455 4.37 30.63 -30.12
C ASN A 455 3.82 29.20 -30.04
N LYS A 456 2.94 28.81 -30.98
CA LYS A 456 2.43 27.44 -31.11
C LYS A 456 3.57 26.48 -31.46
N GLU A 457 4.37 26.80 -32.47
CA GLU A 457 5.53 26.00 -32.89
C GLU A 457 6.57 25.83 -31.77
N LEU A 458 6.90 26.92 -31.06
CA LEU A 458 7.84 26.87 -29.94
C LEU A 458 7.32 25.97 -28.81
N SER A 459 6.01 26.05 -28.51
CA SER A 459 5.39 25.21 -27.49
C SER A 459 5.42 23.72 -27.86
N GLN A 460 5.20 23.39 -29.14
CA GLN A 460 5.29 22.02 -29.66
C GLN A 460 6.72 21.48 -29.53
N LYS A 461 7.72 22.25 -30.01
CA LYS A 461 9.14 21.87 -29.91
C LYS A 461 9.59 21.63 -28.46
N ARG A 462 9.04 22.38 -27.51
CA ARG A 462 9.34 22.21 -26.08
C ARG A 462 8.72 20.94 -25.51
N ALA A 463 7.47 20.63 -25.87
CA ALA A 463 6.84 19.37 -25.49
C ALA A 463 7.61 18.16 -26.06
N GLU A 464 8.04 18.25 -27.32
CA GLU A 464 8.86 17.22 -27.97
C GLU A 464 10.23 17.04 -27.28
N ALA A 465 10.90 18.14 -26.91
CA ALA A 465 12.17 18.06 -26.19
C ALA A 465 12.04 17.37 -24.83
N VAL A 466 10.92 17.59 -24.13
CA VAL A 466 10.61 16.89 -22.88
C VAL A 466 10.36 15.41 -23.14
N SER A 467 9.51 15.06 -24.12
CA SER A 467 9.25 13.67 -24.51
C SER A 467 10.55 12.93 -24.88
N GLN A 468 11.40 13.55 -25.70
CA GLN A 468 12.69 12.99 -26.09
C GLN A 468 13.61 12.78 -24.88
N TYR A 469 13.63 13.71 -23.93
CA TYR A 469 14.43 13.57 -22.72
C TYR A 469 13.99 12.38 -21.86
N LEU A 470 12.67 12.23 -21.66
CA LEU A 470 12.06 11.11 -20.93
C LEU A 470 12.38 9.76 -21.61
N ASN A 471 12.28 9.71 -22.94
CA ASN A 471 12.61 8.52 -23.71
C ASN A 471 14.10 8.15 -23.65
N VAL A 472 14.99 9.09 -23.98
CA VAL A 472 16.43 8.79 -24.13
C VAL A 472 17.09 8.52 -22.77
N THR A 473 16.71 9.26 -21.74
CA THR A 473 17.37 9.20 -20.42
C THR A 473 16.79 8.08 -19.55
N TYR A 474 15.47 7.93 -19.57
CA TYR A 474 14.75 7.02 -18.67
C TYR A 474 14.12 5.83 -19.39
N ARG A 475 14.28 5.72 -20.71
CA ARG A 475 13.75 4.62 -21.54
C ARG A 475 12.23 4.48 -21.43
N ILE A 476 11.54 5.59 -21.18
CA ILE A 476 10.08 5.61 -21.24
C ILE A 476 9.66 5.35 -22.69
N ASP A 477 8.82 4.33 -22.91
CA ASP A 477 8.30 3.95 -24.23
C ASP A 477 7.76 5.20 -24.96
N PRO A 478 8.22 5.49 -26.19
CA PRO A 478 7.76 6.66 -26.94
C PRO A 478 6.25 6.63 -27.21
N ASN A 479 5.64 5.45 -27.34
CA ASN A 479 4.19 5.30 -27.51
C ASN A 479 3.42 5.66 -26.23
N ARG A 480 4.07 5.63 -25.06
CA ARG A 480 3.47 6.10 -23.81
C ARG A 480 3.28 7.63 -23.81
N ILE A 481 3.97 8.38 -24.67
CA ILE A 481 4.04 9.85 -24.60
C ILE A 481 3.45 10.52 -25.84
N GLN A 482 2.54 11.48 -25.65
CA GLN A 482 2.09 12.42 -26.69
C GLN A 482 2.59 13.83 -26.38
N ALA A 483 3.32 14.45 -27.30
CA ALA A 483 3.76 15.84 -27.17
C ALA A 483 2.81 16.78 -27.94
N VAL A 484 2.21 17.74 -27.24
CA VAL A 484 1.22 18.67 -27.80
C VAL A 484 1.58 20.12 -27.46
N GLY A 485 1.79 20.95 -28.48
CA GLY A 485 1.97 22.38 -28.35
C GLY A 485 0.63 23.11 -28.35
N LEU A 486 0.29 23.80 -27.27
CA LEU A 486 -0.94 24.57 -27.13
C LEU A 486 -0.75 26.07 -27.34
N GLY A 487 0.50 26.54 -27.41
CA GLY A 487 0.80 27.96 -27.52
C GLY A 487 0.10 28.75 -26.39
N PRO A 488 -0.54 29.89 -26.70
CA PRO A 488 -1.27 30.69 -25.71
C PRO A 488 -2.77 30.31 -25.54
N GLU A 489 -3.24 29.22 -26.14
CA GLU A 489 -4.68 28.90 -26.24
C GLU A 489 -5.37 28.55 -24.91
N ARG A 490 -4.61 28.06 -23.92
CA ARG A 490 -5.11 27.68 -22.58
C ARG A 490 -4.35 28.41 -21.46
N PRO A 491 -4.60 29.72 -21.26
CA PRO A 491 -3.93 30.48 -20.22
C PRO A 491 -4.46 30.10 -18.83
N LEU A 492 -3.58 30.06 -17.83
CA LEU A 492 -3.97 29.93 -16.43
C LEU A 492 -4.77 31.18 -15.98
N PRO A 493 -5.66 31.07 -14.99
CA PRO A 493 -6.22 32.25 -14.35
C PRO A 493 -5.10 33.04 -13.65
N ARG A 494 -5.17 34.37 -13.73
CA ARG A 494 -4.28 35.27 -13.00
C ARG A 494 -4.62 35.23 -11.52
N ALA A 495 -3.62 35.05 -10.66
CA ALA A 495 -3.84 35.05 -9.22
C ALA A 495 -4.12 36.49 -8.71
N SER A 496 -4.87 36.59 -7.61
CA SER A 496 -5.16 37.90 -6.98
C SER A 496 -3.86 38.59 -6.54
N GLY A 497 -3.70 39.86 -6.91
CA GLY A 497 -2.49 40.64 -6.61
C GLY A 497 -1.24 40.26 -7.41
N GLU A 498 -1.31 39.29 -8.33
CA GLU A 498 -0.16 38.83 -9.10
C GLU A 498 0.31 39.90 -10.09
N ALA A 499 1.59 40.26 -10.04
CA ALA A 499 2.18 41.18 -11.02
C ALA A 499 2.10 40.59 -12.45
N GLN A 500 1.85 41.44 -13.46
CA GLN A 500 1.66 40.99 -14.84
C GLN A 500 2.84 40.18 -15.39
N ARG A 501 4.07 40.54 -14.99
CA ARG A 501 5.27 39.81 -15.37
C ARG A 501 5.27 38.38 -14.81
N ALA A 502 4.97 38.20 -13.54
CA ALA A 502 4.92 36.89 -12.89
C ALA A 502 3.82 36.01 -13.52
N TYR A 503 2.66 36.61 -13.82
CA TYR A 503 1.59 35.94 -14.55
C TYR A 503 2.06 35.41 -15.91
N PHE A 504 2.71 36.25 -16.73
CA PHE A 504 3.24 35.83 -18.03
C PHE A 504 4.37 34.80 -17.94
N GLU A 505 5.17 34.81 -16.88
CA GLU A 505 6.17 33.78 -16.61
C GLU A 505 5.49 32.43 -16.31
N ARG A 506 4.40 32.42 -15.53
CA ARG A 506 3.59 31.22 -15.27
C ARG A 506 2.85 30.68 -16.49
N LEU A 507 2.45 31.52 -17.43
CA LEU A 507 1.77 31.06 -18.66
C LEU A 507 2.68 30.20 -19.55
N SER A 508 3.97 30.53 -19.62
CA SER A 508 4.98 29.74 -20.33
C SER A 508 5.42 28.54 -19.50
N ARG A 509 4.81 27.38 -19.72
CA ARG A 509 4.99 26.18 -18.89
C ARG A 509 4.89 24.90 -19.72
N VAL A 510 5.25 23.79 -19.09
CA VAL A 510 4.98 22.44 -19.60
C VAL A 510 4.22 21.69 -18.51
N GLU A 511 3.15 21.02 -18.92
CA GLU A 511 2.31 20.19 -18.04
C GLU A 511 2.42 18.72 -18.45
N LEU A 512 2.38 17.82 -17.47
CA LEU A 512 2.42 16.37 -17.67
C LEU A 512 1.09 15.80 -17.18
N HIS A 513 0.21 15.45 -18.11
CA HIS A 513 -1.12 14.90 -17.84
C HIS A 513 -1.06 13.37 -17.89
N LEU A 514 -1.60 12.71 -16.87
CA LEU A 514 -1.76 11.26 -16.87
C LEU A 514 -3.09 10.86 -17.51
N MET A 515 -2.98 10.06 -18.57
CA MET A 515 -4.11 9.64 -19.39
C MET A 515 -4.33 8.14 -19.21
N ALA A 516 -5.54 7.75 -18.86
CA ALA A 516 -5.96 6.36 -18.76
C ALA A 516 -6.59 5.88 -20.07
N GLU A 517 -6.16 4.71 -20.53
CA GLU A 517 -6.94 3.95 -21.50
C GLU A 517 -8.24 3.49 -20.83
N VAL A 518 -9.37 3.79 -21.47
CA VAL A 518 -10.68 3.33 -21.01
C VAL A 518 -10.86 1.93 -21.58
N PHE A 519 -10.74 0.91 -20.73
CA PHE A 519 -11.03 -0.47 -21.10
C PHE A 519 -12.44 -0.88 -20.68
#